data_AF-A0A968K2L9-F1
#
_entry.id   AF-A0A968K2L9-F1
#
_cell.length_a   1.000
_cell.length_b   1.000
_cell.length_c   1.000
_cell.angle_alpha   90.00
_cell.angle_beta   90.00
_cell.angle_gamma   90.00
#
_symmetry.space_group_name_H-M   'P 1'
#
loop_
_entity.id
_entity.type
_entity.pdbx_description
1 polymer ?
#
loop_
_entity_poly.entity_id
_entity_poly.type
_entity_poly.pdbx_seq_one_letter_code
_entity_poly.pdbx_strand_id
1 'polypeptide(L)'
;TPREVRRDAGLGAATLVLAADELVRSGPPDRVVNVGRLTLAPGAHNIVPAEARVALEIRAADEAGLRELESALRTRAREAADRHGLELATHPLGEVPPTPCDPGMRDALARAADSLGLRWLELTSGAGHDTMVLGRL
;
A
#
# COMPACT_ATOMS: atom_id res chain seq x y z
N THR A 1 -16.73 17.98 25.32
CA THR A 1 -16.97 18.39 23.92
C THR A 1 -18.08 17.55 23.31
N PRO A 2 -19.17 18.15 22.79
CA PRO A 2 -20.24 17.44 22.07
C PRO A 2 -19.68 16.61 20.92
N ARG A 3 -20.34 15.52 20.54
CA ARG A 3 -19.82 14.58 19.53
C ARG A 3 -19.80 15.20 18.13
N GLU A 4 -20.77 16.06 17.83
CA GLU A 4 -21.02 16.61 16.49
C GLU A 4 -19.96 17.60 16.03
N VAL A 5 -19.18 18.15 16.96
CA VAL A 5 -18.12 19.14 16.67
C VAL A 5 -16.71 18.58 16.85
N ARG A 6 -16.58 17.28 17.19
CA ARG A 6 -15.26 16.65 17.36
C ARG A 6 -14.62 16.39 16.00
N ARG A 7 -13.34 16.73 15.91
CA ARG A 7 -12.44 16.33 14.82
C ARG A 7 -11.57 15.20 15.35
N ASP A 8 -12.00 13.96 15.12
CA ASP A 8 -11.33 12.77 15.66
C ASP A 8 -10.37 12.20 14.61
N ALA A 9 -9.08 12.49 14.76
CA ALA A 9 -8.07 12.02 13.84
C ALA A 9 -7.93 10.49 13.85
N GLY A 10 -8.28 9.84 14.97
CA GLY A 10 -8.27 8.38 15.10
C GLY A 10 -9.34 7.72 14.23
N LEU A 11 -10.56 8.29 14.21
CA LEU A 11 -11.62 7.83 13.31
C LEU A 11 -11.29 8.08 11.84
N GLY A 12 -10.63 9.19 11.53
CA GLY A 12 -10.09 9.46 10.18
C GLY A 12 -9.10 8.38 9.74
N ALA A 13 -8.11 8.08 10.57
CA ALA A 13 -7.11 7.04 10.29
C ALA A 13 -7.75 5.65 10.16
N ALA A 14 -8.66 5.27 11.06
CA ALA A 14 -9.36 3.99 10.98
C ALA A 14 -10.19 3.87 9.69
N THR A 15 -10.85 4.95 9.27
CA THR A 15 -11.62 5.00 8.02
C THR A 15 -10.71 4.77 6.81
N LEU A 16 -9.54 5.42 6.77
CA LEU A 16 -8.54 5.21 5.72
C LEU A 16 -8.01 3.77 5.72
N VAL A 17 -7.67 3.20 6.89
CA VAL A 17 -7.13 1.84 7.00
C VAL A 17 -8.11 0.81 6.44
N LEU A 18 -9.39 0.91 6.77
CA LEU A 18 -10.40 -0.01 6.26
C LEU A 18 -10.63 0.17 4.75
N ALA A 19 -10.64 1.41 4.26
CA ALA A 19 -10.77 1.68 2.82
C ALA A 19 -9.55 1.17 2.03
N ALA A 20 -8.36 1.21 2.63
CA ALA A 20 -7.15 0.67 2.03
C ALA A 20 -7.20 -0.87 1.88
N ASP A 21 -7.69 -1.58 2.90
CA ASP A 21 -7.94 -3.03 2.82
C ASP A 21 -8.97 -3.36 1.74
N GLU A 22 -10.08 -2.60 1.70
CA GLU A 22 -11.12 -2.77 0.68
C GLU A 22 -10.58 -2.61 -0.74
N LEU A 23 -9.75 -1.58 -0.99
CA LEU A 23 -9.13 -1.34 -2.30
C LEU A 23 -8.27 -2.51 -2.78
N VAL A 24 -7.58 -3.19 -1.87
CA VAL A 24 -6.80 -4.39 -2.19
C VAL A 24 -7.73 -5.57 -2.49
N ARG A 25 -8.72 -5.80 -1.63
CA ARG A 25 -9.64 -6.95 -1.75
C ARG A 25 -10.55 -6.89 -2.96
N SER A 26 -10.92 -5.69 -3.41
CA SER A 26 -11.73 -5.48 -4.61
C SER A 26 -10.90 -5.28 -5.88
N GLY A 27 -9.57 -5.22 -5.76
CA GLY A 27 -8.66 -4.93 -6.84
C GLY A 27 -8.05 -6.18 -7.50
N PRO A 28 -7.15 -5.97 -8.48
CA PRO A 28 -6.23 -6.99 -8.97
C PRO A 28 -5.47 -7.71 -7.84
N PRO A 29 -5.21 -9.01 -7.98
CA PRO A 29 -4.67 -9.85 -6.91
C PRO A 29 -3.21 -9.53 -6.53
N ASP A 30 -2.49 -8.79 -7.37
CA ASP A 30 -1.12 -8.36 -7.18
C ASP A 30 -0.98 -7.04 -6.38
N ARG A 31 -2.09 -6.35 -6.11
CA ARG A 31 -2.08 -5.15 -5.28
C ARG A 31 -1.80 -5.51 -3.83
N VAL A 32 -0.91 -4.73 -3.21
CA VAL A 32 -0.64 -4.83 -1.78
C VAL A 32 -0.70 -3.43 -1.19
N VAL A 33 -1.39 -3.31 -0.06
CA VAL A 33 -1.31 -2.16 0.83
C VAL A 33 -1.07 -2.68 2.23
N ASN A 34 0.03 -2.26 2.85
CA ASN A 34 0.41 -2.65 4.20
C ASN A 34 0.48 -1.42 5.10
N VAL A 35 -0.32 -1.41 6.17
CA VAL A 35 -0.28 -0.37 7.20
C VAL A 35 0.81 -0.74 8.21
N GLY A 36 2.05 -0.35 7.92
CA GLY A 36 3.20 -0.71 8.76
C GLY A 36 3.30 0.09 10.07
N ARG A 37 2.69 1.29 10.14
CA ARG A 37 2.73 2.13 11.34
C ARG A 37 1.50 3.03 11.44
N LEU A 38 0.87 3.04 12.60
CA LEU A 38 -0.19 3.97 12.96
C LEU A 38 0.12 4.55 14.34
N THR A 39 0.15 5.88 14.45
CA THR A 39 0.34 6.59 15.72
C THR A 39 -0.75 7.62 15.93
N LEU A 40 -1.24 7.72 17.16
CA LEU A 40 -2.23 8.72 17.59
C LEU A 40 -1.59 9.68 18.59
N ALA A 41 -1.84 10.97 18.45
CA ALA A 41 -1.44 11.98 19.43
C ALA A 41 -2.68 12.71 20.00
N PRO A 42 -2.75 12.95 21.32
CA PRO A 42 -1.72 12.67 22.32
C PRO A 42 -1.65 11.18 22.75
N GLY A 43 -2.55 10.32 22.28
CA GLY A 43 -2.51 8.87 22.57
C GLY A 43 -3.05 8.47 23.94
N ALA A 44 -3.70 9.39 24.67
CA ALA A 44 -4.39 9.08 25.91
C ALA A 44 -5.77 8.48 25.63
N HIS A 45 -6.12 7.38 26.33
CA HIS A 45 -7.38 6.65 26.13
C HIS A 45 -8.65 7.49 26.36
N ASN A 46 -8.55 8.58 27.13
CA ASN A 46 -9.64 9.48 27.47
C ASN A 46 -9.61 10.82 26.72
N ILE A 47 -8.70 10.99 25.75
CA ILE A 47 -8.58 12.20 24.93
C ILE A 47 -8.79 11.84 23.46
N VAL A 48 -9.67 12.58 22.79
CA VAL A 48 -9.87 12.44 21.34
C VAL A 48 -8.55 12.76 20.62
N PRO A 49 -8.04 11.87 19.74
CA PRO A 49 -6.82 12.13 19.00
C PRO A 49 -6.92 13.41 18.18
N ALA A 50 -5.98 14.33 18.39
CA ALA A 50 -5.83 15.55 17.60
C ALA A 50 -5.08 15.29 16.28
N GLU A 51 -4.21 14.28 16.27
CA GLU A 51 -3.41 13.88 15.11
C GLU A 51 -3.33 12.37 15.01
N ALA A 52 -3.37 11.87 13.78
CA ALA A 52 -3.07 10.49 13.45
C ALA A 52 -2.10 10.45 12.28
N ARG A 53 -1.03 9.66 12.41
CA ARG A 53 -0.08 9.41 11.32
C ARG A 53 -0.20 7.96 10.90
N VAL A 54 -0.40 7.75 9.61
CA VAL A 54 -0.48 6.42 9.00
C VAL A 54 0.65 6.31 8.00
N ALA A 55 1.54 5.34 8.18
CA ALA A 55 2.56 4.98 7.19
C ALA A 55 2.09 3.72 6.47
N LEU A 56 2.00 3.83 5.14
CA LEU A 56 1.59 2.77 4.24
C LEU A 56 2.77 2.38 3.36
N GLU A 57 2.92 1.09 3.13
CA GLU A 57 3.64 0.57 1.97
C GLU A 57 2.61 0.13 0.93
N ILE A 58 2.86 0.43 -0.35
CA ILE A 58 2.02 0.01 -1.46
C ILE A 58 2.86 -0.71 -2.52
N ARG A 59 2.31 -1.77 -3.13
CA ARG A 59 2.96 -2.53 -4.22
C ARG A 59 1.92 -2.90 -5.29
N ALA A 60 2.38 -3.03 -6.52
CA ALA A 60 1.62 -3.52 -7.67
C ALA A 60 2.58 -4.20 -8.67
N ALA A 61 2.06 -4.99 -9.62
CA ALA A 61 2.87 -5.71 -10.61
C ALA A 61 3.61 -4.77 -11.57
N ASP A 62 3.03 -3.62 -11.88
CA ASP A 62 3.61 -2.64 -12.79
C ASP A 62 3.37 -1.19 -12.34
N GLU A 63 4.06 -0.28 -13.02
CA GLU A 63 4.07 1.15 -12.73
C GLU A 63 2.67 1.79 -12.87
N ALA A 64 1.87 1.32 -13.83
CA ALA A 64 0.53 1.85 -14.06
C ALA A 64 -0.41 1.47 -12.90
N GLY A 65 -0.38 0.20 -12.49
CA GLY A 65 -1.13 -0.30 -11.34
C GLY A 65 -0.70 0.37 -10.03
N LEU A 66 0.60 0.65 -9.85
CA LEU A 66 1.12 1.36 -8.69
C LEU A 66 0.56 2.78 -8.60
N ARG A 67 0.59 3.54 -9.71
CA ARG A 67 0.05 4.90 -9.78
C ARG A 67 -1.46 4.94 -9.57
N GLU A 68 -2.18 3.98 -10.13
CA GLU A 68 -3.63 3.86 -9.94
C GLU A 68 -3.95 3.62 -8.46
N LEU A 69 -3.26 2.68 -7.81
CA LEU A 69 -3.42 2.37 -6.39
C LEU A 69 -3.08 3.58 -5.50
N GLU A 70 -1.97 4.27 -5.79
CA GLU A 70 -1.59 5.49 -5.07
C GLU A 70 -2.68 6.56 -5.19
N SER A 71 -3.17 6.81 -6.40
CA SER A 71 -4.24 7.79 -6.65
C SER A 71 -5.52 7.41 -5.90
N ALA A 72 -5.91 6.14 -5.94
CA ALA A 72 -7.09 5.65 -5.23
C ALA A 72 -6.96 5.86 -3.71
N LEU A 73 -5.81 5.51 -3.12
CA LEU A 73 -5.56 5.72 -1.69
C LEU A 73 -5.56 7.20 -1.30
N ARG A 74 -5.00 8.08 -2.12
CA ARG A 74 -5.05 9.53 -1.90
C ARG A 74 -6.48 10.06 -1.89
N THR A 75 -7.32 9.58 -2.81
CA THR A 75 -8.76 9.90 -2.82
C THR A 75 -9.44 9.40 -1.55
N ARG A 76 -9.22 8.14 -1.14
CA ARG A 76 -9.81 7.60 0.10
C ARG A 76 -9.34 8.35 1.35
N ALA A 77 -8.08 8.76 1.39
CA ALA A 77 -7.55 9.56 2.49
C ALA A 77 -8.23 10.93 2.56
N ARG A 78 -8.49 11.57 1.41
CA ARG A 78 -9.23 12.84 1.35
C ARG A 78 -10.68 12.66 1.80
N GLU A 79 -11.37 11.65 1.30
CA GLU A 79 -12.75 11.31 1.71
C GLU A 79 -12.85 11.07 3.22
N ALA A 80 -11.90 10.32 3.79
CA ALA A 80 -11.82 10.08 5.23
C ALA A 80 -11.60 11.37 6.02
N ALA A 81 -10.69 12.24 5.55
CA ALA A 81 -10.43 13.52 6.20
C ALA A 81 -11.67 14.42 6.19
N ASP A 82 -12.31 14.57 5.03
CA ASP A 82 -13.49 15.43 4.86
C ASP A 82 -14.67 14.92 5.70
N ARG A 83 -14.90 13.59 5.74
CA ARG A 83 -15.94 12.96 6.56
C ARG A 83 -15.82 13.31 8.05
N HIS A 84 -14.60 13.48 8.54
CA HIS A 84 -14.30 13.74 9.96
C HIS A 84 -13.88 15.19 10.23
N GLY A 85 -13.97 16.07 9.23
CA GLY A 85 -13.61 17.49 9.33
C GLY A 85 -12.12 17.72 9.65
N LEU A 86 -11.24 16.86 9.13
CA LEU A 86 -9.81 16.85 9.38
C LEU A 86 -9.03 17.52 8.25
N GLU A 87 -7.85 18.04 8.58
CA GLU A 87 -6.86 18.41 7.57
C GLU A 87 -6.05 17.17 7.16
N LEU A 88 -5.63 17.13 5.89
CA LEU A 88 -4.83 16.03 5.35
C LEU A 88 -3.53 16.54 4.75
N ALA A 89 -2.41 16.00 5.23
CA ALA A 89 -1.10 16.10 4.62
C ALA A 89 -0.58 14.70 4.25
N THR A 90 0.12 14.61 3.13
CA THR A 90 0.72 13.36 2.65
C THR A 90 2.12 13.65 2.12
N HIS A 91 3.07 12.76 2.38
CA HIS A 91 4.43 12.86 1.83
C HIS A 91 4.97 11.46 1.51
N PRO A 92 5.76 11.31 0.43
CA PRO A 92 6.44 10.06 0.16
C PRO A 92 7.49 9.77 1.24
N LEU A 93 7.63 8.50 1.62
CA LEU A 93 8.67 8.04 2.56
C LEU A 93 9.85 7.35 1.84
N GLY A 94 9.60 6.85 0.63
CA GLY A 94 10.56 6.16 -0.23
C GLY A 94 9.84 5.59 -1.43
N GLU A 95 10.56 5.40 -2.53
CA GLU A 95 10.01 4.87 -3.79
C GLU A 95 11.02 3.89 -4.41
N VAL A 96 10.53 2.69 -4.74
CA VAL A 96 11.26 1.71 -5.54
C VAL A 96 10.30 1.25 -6.64
N PRO A 97 10.54 1.64 -7.91
CA PRO A 97 9.61 1.26 -8.97
C PRO A 97 9.52 -0.27 -9.17
N PRO A 98 8.42 -0.78 -9.71
CA PRO A 98 8.33 -2.18 -10.13
C PRO A 98 9.47 -2.52 -11.09
N THR A 99 10.10 -3.67 -10.89
CA THR A 99 11.25 -4.12 -11.71
C THR A 99 10.93 -5.49 -12.27
N PRO A 100 10.39 -5.57 -13.50
CA PRO A 100 10.08 -6.85 -14.15
C PRO A 100 11.32 -7.73 -14.27
N CYS A 101 11.15 -9.04 -14.11
CA CYS A 101 12.22 -9.98 -14.44
C CYS A 101 12.49 -9.96 -15.95
N ASP A 102 13.76 -10.07 -16.35
CA ASP A 102 14.13 -10.20 -17.75
C ASP A 102 13.38 -11.38 -18.39
N PRO A 103 12.70 -11.19 -19.55
CA PRO A 103 11.96 -12.27 -20.19
C PRO A 103 12.84 -13.47 -20.54
N GLY A 104 14.08 -13.24 -20.97
CA GLY A 104 15.02 -14.30 -21.31
C GLY A 104 15.40 -15.16 -20.09
N MET A 105 15.63 -14.52 -18.94
CA MET A 105 15.86 -15.19 -17.67
C MET A 105 14.65 -16.00 -17.22
N ARG A 106 13.45 -15.41 -17.28
CA ARG A 106 12.20 -16.09 -16.92
C ARG A 106 11.97 -17.31 -17.81
N ASP A 107 12.15 -17.18 -19.12
CA ASP A 107 11.98 -18.27 -20.06
C ASP A 107 13.03 -19.37 -19.87
N ALA A 108 14.27 -19.00 -19.50
CA ALA A 108 15.31 -19.97 -19.18
C ALA A 108 14.96 -20.80 -17.94
N LEU A 109 14.42 -20.17 -16.89
CA LEU A 109 13.96 -20.85 -15.68
C LEU A 109 12.77 -21.77 -15.97
N ALA A 110 11.80 -21.31 -16.77
CA ALA A 110 10.66 -22.11 -17.20
C ALA A 110 11.11 -23.37 -17.96
N ARG A 111 11.97 -23.22 -18.97
CA ARG A 111 12.52 -24.36 -19.73
C ARG A 111 13.29 -25.33 -18.84
N ALA A 112 14.03 -24.83 -17.86
CA ALA A 112 14.75 -25.68 -16.91
C ALA A 112 13.78 -26.51 -16.06
N ALA A 113 12.71 -25.90 -15.53
CA ALA A 113 11.67 -26.59 -14.78
C ALA A 113 10.96 -27.67 -15.63
N ASP A 114 10.61 -27.33 -16.87
CA ASP A 114 9.99 -28.26 -17.82
C ASP A 114 10.91 -29.46 -18.11
N SER A 115 12.21 -29.22 -18.30
CA SER A 115 13.19 -30.28 -18.57
C SER A 115 13.34 -31.29 -17.42
N LEU A 116 13.01 -30.87 -16.20
CA LEU A 116 13.03 -31.69 -14.99
C LEU A 116 11.66 -32.31 -14.68
N GLY A 117 10.64 -32.05 -15.50
CA GLY A 117 9.27 -32.52 -15.26
C GLY A 117 8.62 -31.89 -14.01
N LEU A 118 9.07 -30.69 -13.61
CA LEU A 118 8.54 -29.99 -12.45
C LEU A 118 7.33 -29.13 -12.83
N ARG A 119 6.33 -29.08 -11.96
CA ARG A 119 5.23 -28.12 -12.08
C ARG A 119 5.69 -26.76 -11.55
N TRP A 120 5.34 -25.70 -12.27
CA TRP A 120 5.66 -24.33 -11.89
C TRP A 120 4.50 -23.39 -12.19
N LEU A 121 4.56 -22.19 -11.61
CA LEU A 121 3.62 -21.10 -11.84
C LEU A 121 4.41 -19.78 -11.88
N GLU A 122 3.98 -18.85 -12.72
CA GLU A 122 4.51 -17.49 -12.72
C GLU A 122 3.92 -16.69 -11.56
N LEU A 123 4.79 -16.08 -10.76
CA LEU A 123 4.42 -15.32 -9.58
C LEU A 123 5.14 -13.98 -9.56
N THR A 124 4.41 -12.92 -9.22
CA THR A 124 5.00 -11.64 -8.85
C THR A 124 5.61 -11.78 -7.46
N SER A 125 6.86 -11.33 -7.29
CA SER A 125 7.46 -11.26 -5.96
C SER A 125 6.78 -10.17 -5.15
N GLY A 126 6.15 -10.57 -4.05
CA GLY A 126 5.48 -9.63 -3.16
C GLY A 126 6.45 -8.78 -2.36
N ALA A 127 7.73 -9.16 -2.21
CA ALA A 127 8.71 -8.48 -1.35
C ALA A 127 9.87 -7.84 -2.13
N GLY A 128 10.47 -6.81 -1.55
CA GLY A 128 11.71 -6.20 -2.04
C GLY A 128 12.90 -7.13 -1.89
N HIS A 129 13.71 -7.27 -2.96
CA HIS A 129 14.93 -8.07 -2.97
C HIS A 129 16.06 -7.28 -3.66
N ASP A 130 17.32 -7.64 -3.38
CA ASP A 130 18.49 -7.00 -4.02
C ASP A 130 18.45 -7.09 -5.55
N THR A 131 17.80 -8.13 -6.08
CA THR A 131 17.59 -8.32 -7.52
C THR A 131 16.82 -7.18 -8.18
N MET A 132 15.96 -6.46 -7.45
CA MET A 132 15.26 -5.27 -7.95
C MET A 132 16.20 -4.08 -8.16
N VAL A 133 17.29 -4.01 -7.40
CA VAL A 133 18.34 -3.00 -7.58
C VAL A 133 19.25 -3.42 -8.73
N LEU A 134 19.66 -4.69 -8.76
CA LEU A 134 20.53 -5.24 -9.81
C LEU A 134 19.88 -5.20 -11.20
N GLY A 135 18.58 -5.46 -11.32
CA GLY A 135 17.85 -5.41 -12.59
C GLY A 135 17.74 -4.01 -13.23
N ARG A 136 18.35 -3.00 -12.59
CA ARG A 136 18.42 -1.62 -13.09
C ARG A 136 19.81 -1.21 -13.56
N LEU A 137 20.82 -2.06 -13.34
CA LEU A 137 22.19 -1.89 -13.83
C LEU A 137 22.27 -2.34 -15.29
#